data_AF-A0A6Y3SMJ4-F1
#
_entry.id   AF-A0A6Y3SMJ4-F1
#
_cell.length_a   1.000
_cell.length_b   1.000
_cell.length_c   1.000
_cell.angle_alpha   90.00
_cell.angle_beta   90.00
_cell.angle_gamma   90.00
#
_symmetry.space_group_name_H-M   'P 1'
#
loop_
_entity.id
_entity.type
_entity.pdbx_description
1 polymer ?
#
loop_
_entity_poly.entity_id
_entity_poly.type
_entity_poly.pdbx_seq_one_letter_code
_entity_poly.pdbx_strand_id
1 'polypeptide(L)'
;FSQNIILISNGAGFRGIVESRPIVIDGSDGLIESTELYFTAKKQEDIVLGSQVSLVIDDAQAEVIPSPLNTYTIYNIENDLSGMINYYFRME
;
A
#
# COMPACT_ATOMS: atom_id res chain seq x y z
N PHE A 1 -5.66 6.72 -8.81
CA PHE A 1 -5.94 5.45 -9.51
C PHE A 1 -6.22 4.45 -8.42
N SER A 2 -7.36 3.75 -8.42
CA SER A 2 -7.70 2.80 -7.36
C SER A 2 -7.77 1.40 -7.97
N GLN A 3 -6.97 0.47 -7.46
CA GLN A 3 -6.89 -0.90 -7.98
C GLN A 3 -7.10 -1.91 -6.84
N ASN A 4 -7.91 -2.93 -7.09
CA ASN A 4 -8.05 -4.07 -6.18
C ASN A 4 -6.79 -4.93 -6.25
N ILE A 5 -6.21 -5.20 -5.08
CA ILE A 5 -5.02 -6.03 -4.98
C ILE A 5 -5.14 -7.05 -3.84
N ILE A 6 -4.40 -8.13 -3.97
CA ILE A 6 -4.07 -9.04 -2.89
C ILE A 6 -2.75 -8.56 -2.29
N LEU A 7 -2.79 -8.28 -1.00
CA LEU A 7 -1.63 -7.98 -0.18
C LEU A 7 -1.18 -9.24 0.52
N ILE A 8 0.11 -9.53 0.47
CA ILE A 8 0.71 -10.62 1.21
C ILE A 8 1.69 -10.05 2.23
N SER A 9 1.45 -10.36 3.50
CA SER A 9 2.39 -10.09 4.58
C SER A 9 2.58 -11.36 5.39
N ASN A 10 3.83 -11.74 5.66
CA ASN A 10 4.17 -12.94 6.44
C ASN A 10 3.48 -14.24 5.97
N GLY A 11 3.21 -14.36 4.67
CA GLY A 11 2.52 -15.52 4.08
C GLY A 11 0.98 -15.51 4.19
N ALA A 12 0.39 -14.52 4.86
CA ALA A 12 -1.05 -14.31 4.90
C ALA A 12 -1.49 -13.35 3.79
N GLY A 13 -2.44 -13.79 2.97
CA GLY A 13 -3.05 -12.98 1.91
C GLY A 13 -4.33 -12.29 2.38
N PHE A 14 -4.45 -10.99 2.16
CA PHE A 14 -5.67 -10.23 2.42
C PHE A 14 -5.97 -9.26 1.27
N ARG A 15 -7.23 -8.86 1.15
CA ARG A 15 -7.68 -7.94 0.10
C ARG A 15 -7.58 -6.50 0.59
N GLY A 16 -7.05 -5.63 -0.25
CA GLY A 16 -7.02 -4.20 -0.02
C GLY A 16 -7.16 -3.44 -1.32
N ILE A 17 -7.51 -2.16 -1.21
CA ILE A 17 -7.55 -1.24 -2.34
C ILE A 17 -6.30 -0.41 -2.24
N VAL A 18 -5.45 -0.43 -3.28
CA VAL A 18 -4.32 0.49 -3.40
C VAL A 18 -4.79 1.78 -4.03
N GLU A 19 -4.34 2.86 -3.42
CA GLU A 19 -4.57 4.22 -3.85
C GLU A 19 -3.24 4.97 -3.95
N SER A 20 -3.22 5.99 -4.80
CA SER A 20 -2.07 6.87 -4.98
C SER A 20 -2.47 8.31 -4.69
N ARG A 21 -1.64 9.00 -3.90
CA ARG A 21 -1.82 10.41 -3.56
C ARG A 21 -0.60 11.22 -4.01
N PRO A 22 -0.77 12.29 -4.80
CA PRO A 22 0.33 13.19 -5.09
C PRO A 22 0.71 14.01 -3.85
N ILE A 23 2.00 14.11 -3.56
CA ILE A 23 2.57 15.14 -2.69
C ILE A 23 2.91 16.33 -3.58
N VAL A 24 2.34 17.49 -3.27
CA VAL A 24 2.59 18.74 -4.00
C VAL A 24 3.58 19.60 -3.23
N ILE A 25 4.45 20.29 -3.96
CA ILE A 25 5.37 21.28 -3.37
C ILE A 25 4.53 22.49 -2.95
N ASP A 26 4.51 22.78 -1.65
CA ASP A 26 3.79 23.94 -1.12
C ASP A 26 4.37 25.25 -1.69
N GLY A 27 3.48 26.13 -2.18
CA GLY A 27 3.87 27.36 -2.87
C GLY A 27 4.28 27.20 -4.35
N SER A 28 4.19 26.01 -4.93
CA SER A 28 4.29 25.81 -6.38
C SER A 28 2.91 25.87 -7.04
N ASP A 29 2.86 26.11 -8.36
CA ASP A 29 1.62 26.09 -9.16
C ASP A 29 1.17 24.64 -9.46
N GLY A 30 1.00 23.84 -8.39
CA GLY A 30 0.59 22.44 -8.48
C GLY A 30 1.67 21.47 -8.97
N LEU A 31 2.96 21.79 -8.78
CA LEU A 31 4.03 20.84 -9.11
C LEU A 31 4.02 19.67 -8.12
N ILE A 32 4.02 18.46 -8.67
CA ILE A 32 4.05 17.21 -7.90
C ILE A 32 5.50 16.89 -7.56
N GLU A 33 5.81 16.79 -6.28
CA GLU A 33 7.13 16.39 -5.77
C GLU A 33 7.32 14.87 -5.85
N SER A 34 6.31 14.13 -5.39
CA SER A 34 6.33 12.68 -5.35
C SER A 34 4.91 12.12 -5.31
N THR A 35 4.79 10.80 -5.41
CA THR A 35 3.52 10.09 -5.24
C THR A 35 3.65 9.12 -4.09
N GLU A 36 2.77 9.25 -3.10
CA GLU A 36 2.62 8.26 -2.04
C GLU A 36 1.65 7.18 -2.49
N LEU A 37 2.00 5.94 -2.14
CA LEU A 37 1.13 4.79 -2.32
C LEU A 37 0.71 4.30 -0.93
N TYR A 38 -0.58 4.00 -0.81
CA TYR A 38 -1.12 3.42 0.41
C TYR A 38 -2.23 2.43 0.06
N PHE A 39 -2.51 1.52 0.98
CA PHE A 39 -3.70 0.69 0.90
C PHE A 39 -4.54 0.85 2.16
N THR A 40 -5.84 0.74 1.97
CA THR A 40 -6.82 0.86 3.05
C THR A 40 -7.35 -0.52 3.39
N ALA A 41 -7.22 -0.93 4.65
CA ALA A 41 -7.69 -2.23 5.13
C ALA A 41 -8.19 -2.14 6.58
N LYS A 42 -8.96 -3.16 7.02
CA LYS A 42 -9.19 -3.35 8.45
C LYS A 42 -7.85 -3.58 9.14
N LYS A 43 -7.75 -3.19 10.42
CA LYS A 43 -6.55 -3.39 11.24
C LYS A 43 -6.03 -4.82 11.08
N GLN A 44 -4.82 -4.93 10.55
CA GLN A 44 -4.02 -6.15 10.51
C GLN A 44 -3.01 -6.06 11.64
N GLU A 45 -3.08 -6.98 12.62
CA GLU A 45 -2.16 -6.99 13.76
C GLU A 45 -0.72 -7.36 13.35
N ASP A 46 -0.56 -8.09 12.25
CA ASP A 46 0.73 -8.56 11.74
C ASP A 46 1.49 -7.52 10.90
N ILE A 47 0.86 -6.38 10.60
CA ILE A 47 1.44 -5.30 9.80
C ILE A 47 1.83 -4.16 10.71
N VAL A 48 3.13 -3.96 10.83
CA VAL A 48 3.75 -2.90 11.63
C VAL A 48 4.69 -2.06 10.76
N LEU A 49 5.19 -0.96 11.31
CA LEU A 49 6.22 -0.16 10.64
C LEU A 49 7.46 -1.03 10.35
N GLY A 50 7.96 -0.96 9.11
CA GLY A 50 9.06 -1.78 8.63
C GLY A 50 8.64 -3.17 8.13
N SER A 51 7.37 -3.58 8.25
CA SER A 51 6.90 -4.82 7.64
C SER A 51 7.08 -4.78 6.11
N GLN A 52 7.52 -5.91 5.55
CA GLN A 52 7.51 -6.11 4.11
C GLN A 52 6.15 -6.65 3.67
N VAL A 53 5.62 -6.08 2.59
CA VAL A 53 4.38 -6.51 1.96
C VAL A 53 4.60 -6.70 0.48
N SER A 54 4.00 -7.74 -0.09
CA SER A 54 3.95 -7.91 -1.54
C SER A 54 2.58 -7.52 -2.07
N LEU A 55 2.55 -6.70 -3.12
CA LEU A 55 1.32 -6.28 -3.79
C LEU A 55 1.14 -7.09 -5.06
N VAL A 56 -0.02 -7.71 -5.22
CA VAL A 56 -0.37 -8.43 -6.45
C VAL A 56 -1.74 -8.01 -6.91
N ILE A 57 -1.88 -7.76 -8.21
CA ILE A 57 -3.17 -7.43 -8.83
C ILE A 57 -4.13 -8.59 -8.57
N ASP A 58 -5.33 -8.28 -8.04
CA ASP A 58 -6.41 -9.26 -7.84
C ASP A 58 -7.02 -9.60 -9.20
N ASP A 59 -6.30 -10.38 -10.00
CA ASP A 59 -6.76 -11.00 -11.24
C ASP A 59 -6.99 -12.49 -10.99
N ALA A 60 -8.14 -13.01 -11.44
CA ALA A 60 -8.56 -14.40 -11.22
C ALA A 60 -7.61 -15.43 -11.85
N GLN A 61 -6.66 -15.00 -12.69
CA GLN A 61 -5.61 -15.83 -13.30
C GLN A 61 -4.19 -15.48 -12.84
N ALA A 62 -4.01 -14.51 -11.93
CA ALA A 62 -2.69 -14.12 -11.47
C ALA A 62 -2.12 -15.16 -10.49
N GLU A 63 -1.09 -15.88 -10.93
CA GLU A 63 -0.23 -16.62 -10.01
C GLU A 63 0.60 -15.61 -9.21
N VAL A 64 0.36 -15.56 -7.91
CA VAL A 64 1.08 -14.67 -7.01
C VAL A 64 2.46 -15.27 -6.74
N ILE A 65 3.48 -14.72 -7.40
CA ILE A 65 4.89 -15.00 -7.08
C ILE A 65 5.45 -13.76 -6.38
N PRO A 66 5.74 -13.80 -5.07
CA PRO A 66 6.47 -12.74 -4.39
C PRO A 66 7.81 -12.51 -5.12
N SER A 67 8.04 -11.28 -5.55
CA SER A 67 9.26 -10.86 -6.23
C SER A 67 9.83 -9.59 -5.59
N PRO A 68 11.13 -9.32 -5.71
CA PRO A 68 11.68 -8.04 -5.27
C PRO A 68 10.99 -6.85 -5.95
N LEU A 69 10.51 -7.02 -7.19
CA LEU A 69 9.86 -5.99 -8.00
C LEU A 69 8.46 -5.61 -7.51
N ASN A 70 7.85 -6.41 -6.63
CA ASN A 70 6.55 -6.12 -6.03
C ASN A 70 6.57 -6.23 -4.51
N THR A 71 7.75 -6.15 -3.89
CA THR A 71 7.91 -6.08 -2.43
C THR A 71 8.12 -4.63 -2.01
N TYR A 72 7.38 -4.22 -0.98
CA TYR A 72 7.35 -2.85 -0.48
C TYR A 72 7.52 -2.87 1.04
N THR A 73 8.08 -1.80 1.58
CA THR A 73 8.23 -1.61 3.03
C THR A 73 7.18 -0.63 3.53
N ILE A 74 6.45 -1.00 4.60
CA ILE A 74 5.53 -0.10 5.30
C ILE A 74 6.35 0.97 6.03
N TYR A 75 6.13 2.24 5.69
CA TYR A 75 6.83 3.37 6.32
C TYR A 75 5.94 4.26 7.18
N ASN A 76 4.61 4.21 6.99
CA ASN A 76 3.65 4.93 7.82
C ASN A 76 2.34 4.15 7.96
N ILE A 77 1.66 4.32 9.10
CA ILE A 77 0.36 3.72 9.39
C ILE A 77 -0.52 4.81 10.01
N GLU A 78 -1.63 5.13 9.36
CA GLU A 78 -2.56 6.16 9.80
C GLU A 78 -3.95 5.56 10.04
N ASN A 79 -4.54 5.87 11.20
CA ASN A 79 -5.91 5.52 11.53
C ASN A 79 -6.77 6.78 11.36
N ASP A 80 -7.62 6.78 10.35
CA ASP A 80 -8.52 7.89 10.03
C ASP A 80 -9.80 7.92 10.90
N LEU A 81 -9.90 7.02 11.89
CA LEU A 81 -11.04 6.81 12.78
C LEU A 81 -12.32 6.35 12.08
N SER A 82 -12.25 5.94 10.80
CA SER A 82 -13.38 5.37 10.06
C SER A 82 -13.63 3.89 10.39
N GLY A 83 -12.73 3.26 11.16
CA GLY A 83 -12.67 1.82 11.35
C GLY A 83 -11.78 1.11 10.33
N MET A 84 -11.17 1.87 9.41
CA MET A 84 -10.13 1.42 8.49
C MET A 84 -8.78 2.02 8.87
N ILE A 85 -7.71 1.42 8.36
CA ILE A 85 -6.33 1.88 8.54
C ILE A 85 -5.70 2.04 7.17
N ASN A 86 -5.01 3.16 6.99
CA ASN A 86 -4.21 3.48 5.82
C ASN A 86 -2.76 3.05 6.09
N TYR A 87 -2.27 2.14 5.28
CA TYR A 87 -0.90 1.63 5.35
C TYR A 87 -0.12 2.17 4.18
N TYR A 88 0.83 3.05 4.45
CA TYR A 88 1.68 3.68 3.44
C TYR A 88 2.93 2.87 3.22
N PHE A 89 3.27 2.68 1.96
CA PHE A 89 4.37 1.79 1.56
C PHE A 89 5.18 2.39 0.42
N ARG A 90 6.44 1.96 0.33
CA ARG A 90 7.36 2.38 -0.73
C ARG A 90 8.22 1.21 -1.18
N MET A 91 8.66 1.27 -2.43
CA MET A 91 9.69 0.36 -2.94
C MET A 91 11.02 0.77 -2.31
N GLU A 92 11.80 -0.20 -1.84
CA GLU A 92 13.20 0.02 -1.45
C GLU A 92 14.14 -0.10 -2.64
#